data_AF-A0A5C7LMT0-F1
#
_entry.id   AF-A0A5C7LMT0-F1
#
_cell.length_a   1.000
_cell.length_b   1.000
_cell.length_c   1.000
_cell.angle_alpha   90.00
_cell.angle_beta   90.00
_cell.angle_gamma   90.00
#
_symmetry.space_group_name_H-M   'P 1'
#
loop_
_entity.id
_entity.type
_entity.pdbx_description
1 polymer ?
#
loop_
_entity_poly.entity_id
_entity_poly.type
_entity_poly.pdbx_seq_one_letter_code
_entity_poly.pdbx_strand_id
1 'polypeptide(L)'
;MSNIKNIKRIAGIHCVASITTAQIGDYIKLNGETMLVAFRQAYKGRGGSTEITLWNDKGMERTVVLSSGTVEYSYVPGGRLEFGHTFSRPELGEALMARTMLLCKGLRAPVAQSLQATA
;
A
#
# COMPACT_ATOMS: atom_id res chain seq x y z
N MET A 1 6.59 -25.03 5.30
CA MET A 1 5.89 -23.96 4.53
C MET A 1 4.54 -23.50 5.11
N SER A 2 4.07 -24.03 6.26
CA SER A 2 2.77 -23.66 6.88
C SER A 2 2.81 -22.42 7.79
N ASN A 3 3.93 -22.15 8.47
CA ASN A 3 3.99 -21.08 9.48
C ASN A 3 3.85 -19.65 8.92
N ILE A 4 4.50 -19.35 7.80
CA ILE A 4 4.51 -17.99 7.22
C ILE A 4 3.11 -17.57 6.74
N LYS A 5 2.33 -18.50 6.16
CA LYS A 5 0.95 -18.21 5.72
C LYS A 5 0.05 -17.86 6.91
N ASN A 6 0.18 -18.61 8.01
CA ASN A 6 -0.57 -18.35 9.24
C ASN A 6 -0.14 -17.04 9.90
N ILE A 7 1.17 -16.75 9.97
CA ILE A 7 1.70 -15.49 10.50
C ILE A 7 1.15 -14.30 9.71
N LYS A 8 1.17 -14.35 8.38
CA LYS A 8 0.61 -13.28 7.53
C LYS A 8 -0.88 -13.05 7.77
N ARG A 9 -1.65 -14.14 7.89
CA ARG A 9 -3.09 -14.09 8.18
C ARG A 9 -3.37 -13.50 9.57
N ILE A 10 -2.64 -13.90 10.59
CA ILE A 10 -2.79 -13.40 11.97
C ILE A 10 -2.33 -11.94 12.09
N ALA A 11 -1.20 -11.59 11.46
CA ALA A 11 -0.67 -10.23 11.46
C ALA A 11 -1.48 -9.27 10.56
N GLY A 12 -2.33 -9.80 9.68
CA GLY A 12 -3.09 -9.03 8.70
C GLY A 12 -2.23 -8.39 7.61
N ILE A 13 -1.05 -8.96 7.33
CA ILE A 13 -0.05 -8.41 6.40
C ILE A 13 0.00 -9.22 5.12
N HIS A 14 -0.13 -8.53 3.99
CA HIS A 14 0.06 -9.08 2.67
C HIS A 14 1.02 -8.22 1.85
N CYS A 15 2.14 -8.81 1.38
CA CYS A 15 3.18 -8.08 0.64
C CYS A 15 3.02 -8.30 -0.87
N VAL A 16 2.87 -7.21 -1.63
CA VAL A 16 2.65 -7.21 -3.08
C VAL A 16 3.77 -6.49 -3.83
N ALA A 17 3.93 -6.81 -5.12
CA ALA A 17 4.93 -6.17 -5.99
C ALA A 17 4.32 -5.18 -7.00
N SER A 18 3.00 -5.16 -7.13
CA SER A 18 2.31 -4.37 -8.15
C SER A 18 1.29 -3.44 -7.52
N ILE A 19 1.44 -2.14 -7.75
CA ILE A 19 0.50 -1.12 -7.29
C ILE A 19 -0.86 -1.23 -8.00
N THR A 20 -0.88 -1.72 -9.24
CA THR A 20 -2.10 -1.83 -10.03
C THR A 20 -3.10 -2.82 -9.42
N THR A 21 -2.60 -3.88 -8.76
CA THR A 21 -3.42 -4.90 -8.11
C THR A 21 -3.51 -4.75 -6.59
N ALA A 22 -2.71 -3.86 -5.99
CA ALA A 22 -2.62 -3.68 -4.54
C ALA A 22 -3.96 -3.22 -3.91
N GLN A 23 -4.40 -3.90 -2.87
CA GLN A 23 -5.63 -3.57 -2.15
C GLN A 23 -5.35 -2.90 -0.81
N ILE A 24 -6.38 -2.34 -0.19
CA ILE A 24 -6.26 -1.73 1.14
C ILE A 24 -5.72 -2.78 2.13
N GLY A 25 -4.72 -2.38 2.91
CA GLY A 25 -3.99 -3.23 3.86
C GLY A 25 -2.83 -4.03 3.27
N ASP A 26 -2.61 -3.96 1.95
CA ASP A 26 -1.40 -4.51 1.34
C ASP A 26 -0.17 -3.63 1.65
N TYR A 27 1.00 -4.25 1.64
CA TYR A 27 2.30 -3.59 1.79
C TYR A 27 3.10 -3.70 0.50
N ILE A 28 3.69 -2.60 0.06
CA ILE A 28 4.43 -2.47 -1.19
C ILE A 28 5.67 -1.60 -0.98
N LYS A 29 6.76 -1.85 -1.71
CA LYS A 29 7.87 -0.90 -1.78
C LYS A 29 7.65 0.06 -2.94
N LEU A 30 7.72 1.36 -2.65
CA LEU A 30 7.74 2.43 -3.65
C LEU A 30 9.06 3.17 -3.53
N ASN A 31 9.87 3.14 -4.59
CA ASN A 31 11.19 3.79 -4.62
C ASN A 31 12.09 3.41 -3.42
N GLY A 32 12.03 2.13 -3.03
CA GLY A 32 12.81 1.57 -1.93
C GLY A 32 12.16 1.70 -0.54
N GLU A 33 11.13 2.53 -0.38
CA GLU A 33 10.45 2.74 0.89
C GLU A 33 9.25 1.79 1.05
N THR A 34 9.12 1.16 2.22
CA THR A 34 8.00 0.24 2.50
C THR A 34 6.77 1.04 2.91
N MET A 35 5.69 0.85 2.16
CA MET A 35 4.43 1.56 2.31
C MET A 35 3.28 0.60 2.55
N LEU A 36 2.33 1.04 3.38
CA LEU A 36 1.00 0.45 3.55
C LEU A 36 0.03 1.11 2.58
N VAL A 37 -0.81 0.32 1.89
CA VAL A 37 -1.98 0.83 1.16
C VAL A 37 -3.09 1.17 2.16
N ALA A 38 -3.25 2.45 2.47
CA ALA A 38 -4.25 2.94 3.43
C ALA A 38 -5.62 3.14 2.78
N PHE A 39 -5.64 3.59 1.53
CA PHE A 39 -6.87 3.91 0.80
C PHE A 39 -6.73 3.60 -0.69
N ARG A 40 -7.84 3.24 -1.34
CA ARG A 40 -7.93 3.01 -2.79
C ARG A 40 -9.32 3.39 -3.27
N GLN A 41 -9.40 4.31 -4.23
CA GLN A 41 -10.68 4.76 -4.82
C GLN A 41 -10.58 4.86 -6.33
N ALA A 42 -11.53 4.25 -7.01
CA ALA A 42 -11.68 4.35 -8.46
C ALA A 42 -12.68 5.45 -8.82
N TYR A 43 -12.33 6.28 -9.79
CA TYR A 43 -13.17 7.36 -10.31
C TYR A 43 -13.64 7.01 -11.73
N LYS A 44 -14.95 7.06 -11.94
CA LYS A 44 -15.57 6.77 -13.25
C LYS A 44 -15.67 8.08 -14.04
N GLY A 45 -14.90 8.17 -15.12
CA GLY A 45 -14.88 9.31 -16.04
C GLY A 45 -14.32 8.92 -17.41
N ARG A 46 -14.23 9.87 -18.35
CA ARG A 46 -13.69 9.69 -19.72
C ARG A 46 -12.17 9.50 -19.65
N GLY A 47 -11.71 8.37 -19.11
CA GLY A 47 -10.31 8.07 -18.86
C GLY A 47 -10.04 7.15 -17.67
N GLY A 48 -10.99 7.04 -16.73
CA GLY A 48 -10.94 6.13 -15.58
C GLY A 48 -9.64 6.20 -14.76
N SER A 49 -9.65 6.93 -13.65
CA SER A 49 -8.48 7.00 -12.75
C SER A 49 -8.71 6.21 -11.46
N THR A 50 -7.63 5.80 -10.82
CA THR A 50 -7.65 5.23 -9.47
C THR A 50 -6.61 5.94 -8.62
N GLU A 51 -7.04 6.51 -7.50
CA GLU A 51 -6.13 7.07 -6.52
C GLU A 51 -5.87 6.06 -5.41
N ILE A 52 -4.61 5.93 -5.02
CA ILE A 52 -4.15 5.02 -3.98
C ILE A 52 -3.33 5.83 -2.98
N THR A 53 -3.78 5.89 -1.74
CA THR A 53 -3.05 6.53 -0.65
C THR A 53 -2.20 5.50 0.07
N LEU A 54 -0.92 5.84 0.22
CA LEU A 54 0.12 5.04 0.82
C LEU A 54 0.64 5.74 2.08
N TRP A 55 0.91 4.97 3.14
CA TRP A 55 1.56 5.46 4.36
C TRP A 55 2.90 4.75 4.59
N ASN A 56 3.96 5.51 4.88
CA ASN A 56 5.22 4.95 5.36
C ASN A 56 5.22 4.73 6.88
N ASP A 57 6.30 4.17 7.43
CA ASP A 57 6.52 3.96 8.87
C ASP A 57 6.51 5.27 9.69
N LYS A 58 6.75 6.42 9.05
CA LYS A 58 6.66 7.74 9.68
C LYS A 58 5.22 8.26 9.78
N GLY A 59 4.27 7.63 9.10
CA GLY A 59 2.88 8.09 8.96
C GLY A 59 2.70 9.18 7.90
N MET A 60 3.69 9.37 7.02
CA MET A 60 3.61 10.32 5.92
C MET A 60 2.79 9.72 4.78
N GLU A 61 1.92 10.56 4.21
CA GLU A 61 1.04 10.16 3.12
C GLU A 61 1.67 10.41 1.75
N ARG A 62 1.46 9.46 0.85
CA ARG A 62 1.75 9.60 -0.57
C ARG A 62 0.59 9.06 -1.39
N THR A 63 0.10 9.86 -2.32
CA THR A 63 -0.98 9.46 -3.23
C THR A 63 -0.37 9.07 -4.57
N VAL A 64 -0.70 7.87 -5.06
CA VAL A 64 -0.36 7.39 -6.40
C VAL A 64 -1.61 7.43 -7.26
N VAL A 65 -1.50 8.03 -8.44
CA VAL A 65 -2.60 8.12 -9.41
C VAL A 65 -2.33 7.15 -10.55
N LEU A 66 -3.27 6.22 -10.72
CA LEU A 66 -3.33 5.30 -11.84
C LEU A 66 -4.34 5.81 -12.86
N SER A 67 -4.03 5.66 -14.14
CA SER A 67 -4.92 5.94 -15.27
C SER A 67 -4.72 4.84 -16.30
N SER A 68 -5.81 4.27 -16.81
CA SER A 68 -5.74 3.16 -17.79
C SER A 68 -4.81 2.01 -17.35
N GLY A 69 -4.70 1.75 -16.05
CA GLY A 69 -3.87 0.68 -15.48
C GLY A 69 -2.37 0.98 -15.40
N THR A 70 -1.92 2.19 -15.74
CA THR A 70 -0.54 2.64 -15.58
C THR A 70 -0.45 3.72 -14.50
N VAL A 71 0.73 3.87 -13.90
CA VAL A 71 0.98 4.97 -12.95
C VAL A 71 1.30 6.22 -13.75
N GLU A 72 0.49 7.27 -13.59
CA GLU A 72 0.78 8.56 -14.21
C GLU A 72 1.76 9.36 -13.36
N TYR A 73 1.42 9.54 -12.07
CA TYR A 73 2.22 10.30 -11.13
C TYR A 73 1.93 9.89 -9.68
N SER A 74 2.75 10.37 -8.75
CA SER A 74 2.44 10.37 -7.32
C SER A 74 2.75 11.73 -6.70
N TYR A 75 2.26 11.98 -5.50
CA TYR A 75 2.56 13.20 -4.76
C TYR A 75 2.40 12.99 -3.26
N VAL A 76 3.10 13.80 -2.47
CA VAL A 76 2.82 14.00 -1.04
C VAL A 76 1.86 15.19 -0.93
N PRO A 77 0.82 15.16 -0.08
CA PRO A 77 -0.07 16.31 0.11
C PRO A 77 0.71 17.61 0.40
N GLY A 78 0.44 18.67 -0.37
CA GLY A 78 1.18 19.94 -0.30
C GLY A 78 2.57 19.94 -0.99
N GLY A 79 2.98 18.80 -1.56
CA GLY A 79 4.23 18.62 -2.30
C GLY A 79 4.08 18.76 -3.82
N ARG A 80 5.16 18.45 -4.54
CA ARG A 80 5.20 18.41 -6.01
C ARG A 80 4.79 17.04 -6.54
N LEU A 81 4.38 17.01 -7.81
CA LEU A 81 4.18 15.77 -8.55
C LEU A 81 5.51 15.07 -8.80
N GLU A 82 5.52 13.75 -8.66
CA GLU A 82 6.64 12.85 -8.89
C GLU A 82 6.29 11.84 -10.00
N PHE A 83 7.26 11.58 -10.87
CA PHE A 83 7.17 10.64 -12.00
C PHE A 83 8.29 9.60 -11.90
N GLY A 84 8.12 8.46 -12.60
CA GLY A 84 9.13 7.40 -12.62
C GLY A 84 9.18 6.59 -11.32
N HIS A 85 8.21 5.70 -11.16
CA HIS A 85 8.03 4.92 -9.92
C HIS A 85 8.57 3.50 -10.09
N THR A 86 9.33 3.04 -9.10
CA THR A 86 9.76 1.64 -8.98
C THR A 86 8.96 0.96 -7.88
N PHE A 87 8.34 -0.18 -8.22
CA PHE A 87 7.58 -0.99 -7.28
C PHE A 87 8.24 -2.34 -7.08
N SER A 88 8.31 -2.78 -5.83
CA SER A 88 8.79 -4.12 -5.50
C SER A 88 8.07 -4.68 -4.28
N ARG A 89 8.22 -5.98 -4.05
CA ARG A 89 7.65 -6.64 -2.88
C ARG A 89 8.53 -6.39 -1.66
N PRO A 90 8.01 -5.82 -0.56
CA PRO A 90 8.76 -5.74 0.69
C PRO A 90 8.95 -7.13 1.30
N GLU A 91 10.03 -7.30 2.05
CA GLU A 91 10.18 -8.46 2.91
C GLU A 91 9.14 -8.44 4.04
N LEU A 92 8.85 -9.61 4.60
CA LEU A 92 7.87 -9.71 5.68
C LEU A 92 8.30 -8.91 6.92
N GLY A 93 9.59 -8.89 7.24
CA GLY A 93 10.13 -8.13 8.37
C GLY A 93 9.96 -6.62 8.19
N GLU A 94 10.16 -6.10 6.99
CA GLU A 94 9.98 -4.68 6.66
C GLU A 94 8.51 -4.26 6.79
N ALA A 95 7.59 -5.08 6.28
CA ALA A 95 6.16 -4.84 6.41
C ALA A 95 5.68 -4.90 7.87
N LEU A 96 6.19 -5.84 8.66
CA LEU A 96 5.93 -5.94 10.10
C LEU A 96 6.43 -4.70 10.86
N MET A 97 7.62 -4.20 10.52
CA MET A 97 8.18 -2.99 11.10
C MET A 97 7.30 -1.78 10.75
N ALA A 98 6.98 -1.58 9.47
CA ALA A 98 6.13 -0.47 9.03
C ALA A 98 4.77 -0.49 9.75
N ARG A 99 4.12 -1.67 9.85
CA ARG A 99 2.86 -1.84 10.59
C ARG A 99 3.00 -1.45 12.06
N THR A 100 4.06 -1.93 12.72
CA THR A 100 4.30 -1.66 14.14
C THR A 100 4.48 -0.17 14.39
N MET A 101 5.28 0.50 13.56
CA MET A 101 5.53 1.94 13.67
C MET A 101 4.27 2.78 13.45
N LEU A 102 3.44 2.41 12.48
CA LEU A 102 2.13 3.04 12.27
C LEU A 102 1.22 2.90 13.49
N LEU A 103 1.14 1.70 14.08
CA LEU A 103 0.35 1.45 15.29
C LEU A 103 0.88 2.23 16.50
N CYS A 104 2.21 2.33 16.67
CA CYS A 104 2.82 3.13 17.73
C CYS A 104 2.50 4.64 17.61
N LYS A 105 2.17 5.11 16.40
CA LYS A 105 1.71 6.49 16.15
C LYS A 105 0.21 6.67 16.32
N GLY A 106 -0.52 5.63 16.70
CA GLY A 106 -1.98 5.64 16.79
C GLY A 106 -2.68 5.58 15.43
N LEU A 107 -1.95 5.33 14.34
CA LEU A 107 -2.53 5.17 13.00
C LEU A 107 -3.06 3.75 12.83
N ARG A 108 -4.31 3.64 12.39
CA ARG A 108 -4.96 2.34 12.20
C ARG A 108 -4.52 1.72 10.87
N ALA A 109 -3.58 0.78 10.93
CA ALA A 109 -3.22 -0.03 9.77
C ALA A 109 -4.33 -1.04 9.46
N PRO A 110 -5.04 -0.94 8.31
CA PRO A 110 -6.09 -1.88 7.96
C PRO A 110 -5.48 -3.26 7.69
N VAL A 111 -6.25 -4.30 8.01
CA VAL A 111 -5.92 -5.68 7.61
C VAL A 111 -6.10 -5.79 6.10
N ALA A 112 -5.13 -6.40 5.40
CA ALA A 112 -5.21 -6.63 3.97
C ALA A 112 -6.57 -7.23 3.56
N GLN A 113 -7.26 -6.59 2.62
CA GLN A 113 -8.56 -7.05 2.13
C GLN A 113 -8.52 -8.49 1.62
N SER A 114 -7.40 -8.90 1.02
CA SER A 114 -7.16 -10.28 0.58
C SER A 114 -7.15 -11.32 1.70
N LEU A 115 -6.97 -10.89 2.96
CA LEU A 115 -6.93 -11.73 4.15
C LEU A 115 -8.22 -11.65 4.99
N GLN A 116 -9.07 -10.66 4.69
CA GLN A 116 -10.43 -10.58 5.20
C GLN A 116 -11.24 -11.63 4.45
N ALA A 117 -11.21 -12.88 4.94
CA ALA A 117 -12.00 -13.95 4.35
C ALA A 117 -13.47 -13.50 4.27
N THR A 118 -14.06 -13.65 3.08
CA THR A 118 -15.49 -13.68 2.82
C THR A 118 -16.17 -14.49 3.92
N ALA A 119 -17.03 -13.84 4.70
CA ALA A 119 -18.03 -14.54 5.51
C ALA A 119 -19.05 -15.21 4.59
#